data_AF-A0AA88SE37-F1
#
_entry.id   AF-A0AA88SE37-F1
#
_cell.length_a   1.000
_cell.length_b   1.000
_cell.length_c   1.000
_cell.angle_alpha   90.00
_cell.angle_beta   90.00
_cell.angle_gamma   90.00
#
_symmetry.space_group_name_H-M   'P 1'
#
loop_
_entity.id
_entity.type
_entity.pdbx_description
1 polymer ?
#
loop_
_entity_poly.entity_id
_entity_poly.type
_entity_poly.pdbx_seq_one_letter_code
_entity_poly.pdbx_strand_id
1 'polypeptide(L)'
;MEATKLSLKLLIDKNGNKVLFAEAGKEVVDLLFNLLSLPLGTVIRLLSKKEMVGCLANLYESIEDLNETYIQPNQQKDSLLKPVLPISVGPVPLFLLNDEPATKFFYRCARGCSQNSGMPFGCTSAGNVSGYVSDDPSAVCPNCSQKMSSVMTYVAPPVANKGSVDEGGFVKGVVTYMVMDDLVVKPMSTISSITMLNKFNVKEIGALEEKVVDFGMDEGLKLLKASFQSKTVLSDVFLGIKRA
;
A
#
# COMPACT_ATOMS: atom_id res chain seq x y z
N MET A 1 19.66 4.90 5.50
CA MET A 1 19.09 4.94 4.14
C MET A 1 18.75 6.39 3.85
N GLU A 2 19.32 6.99 2.81
CA GLU A 2 18.85 8.29 2.32
C GLU A 2 17.39 8.14 1.91
N ALA A 3 16.52 9.00 2.44
CA ALA A 3 15.13 9.05 2.00
C ALA A 3 15.12 9.48 0.53
N THR A 4 14.64 8.62 -0.37
CA THR A 4 14.50 8.96 -1.78
C THR A 4 13.46 10.07 -1.88
N LYS A 5 13.94 11.29 -2.08
CA LYS A 5 13.11 12.48 -2.08
C LYS A 5 12.39 12.55 -3.42
N LEU A 6 11.08 12.29 -3.41
CA LEU A 6 10.26 12.43 -4.61
C LEU A 6 9.90 13.90 -4.82
N SER A 7 9.60 14.29 -6.05
CA SER A 7 9.20 15.67 -6.37
C SER A 7 7.87 15.68 -7.11
N LEU A 8 7.02 16.64 -6.77
CA LEU A 8 5.75 16.93 -7.44
C LEU A 8 5.81 18.34 -8.01
N LYS A 9 5.37 18.53 -9.25
CA LYS A 9 5.23 19.87 -9.84
C LYS A 9 3.75 20.27 -9.82
N LEU A 10 3.41 21.23 -8.97
CA LEU A 10 2.03 21.71 -8.81
C LEU A 10 1.74 22.83 -9.82
N LEU A 11 0.55 22.79 -10.41
CA LEU A 11 -0.04 23.93 -11.11
C LEU A 11 -1.13 24.55 -10.23
N ILE A 12 -0.89 25.78 -9.79
CA ILE A 12 -1.71 26.49 -8.81
C ILE A 12 -2.43 27.66 -9.49
N ASP A 13 -3.72 27.82 -9.21
CA ASP A 13 -4.44 29.06 -9.48
C ASP A 13 -4.27 30.01 -8.28
N LYS A 14 -3.52 31.10 -8.49
CA LYS A 14 -3.25 32.10 -7.43
C LYS A 14 -4.51 32.83 -6.99
N ASN A 15 -5.45 33.06 -7.90
CA ASN A 15 -6.67 33.80 -7.61
C ASN A 15 -7.61 32.97 -6.73
N GLY A 16 -7.73 31.67 -7.03
CA GLY A 16 -8.52 30.73 -6.26
C GLY A 16 -7.80 30.15 -5.03
N ASN A 17 -6.50 30.45 -4.85
CA ASN A 17 -5.59 29.80 -3.90
C ASN A 17 -5.77 28.27 -3.90
N LYS A 18 -5.72 27.66 -5.09
CA LYS A 18 -6.09 26.25 -5.28
C LYS A 18 -5.12 25.54 -6.22
N VAL A 19 -4.75 24.31 -5.89
CA VAL A 19 -4.03 23.42 -6.81
C VAL A 19 -5.03 22.89 -7.85
N LEU A 20 -4.72 23.07 -9.14
CA LEU A 20 -5.54 22.52 -10.23
C LEU A 20 -5.21 21.05 -10.46
N PHE A 21 -3.92 20.76 -10.57
CA PHE A 21 -3.35 19.42 -10.61
C PHE A 21 -1.85 19.48 -10.33
N ALA A 22 -1.27 18.33 -10.05
CA ALA A 22 0.16 18.09 -9.99
C ALA A 22 0.60 17.19 -11.14
N GLU A 23 1.77 17.50 -11.69
CA GLU A 23 2.54 16.63 -12.56
C GLU A 23 3.42 15.72 -11.69
N ALA A 24 3.28 14.41 -11.91
CA ALA A 24 3.89 13.37 -11.09
C ALA A 24 4.51 12.26 -11.95
N GLY A 25 5.70 11.81 -11.54
CA GLY A 25 6.33 10.60 -12.08
C GLY A 25 5.69 9.32 -11.57
N LYS A 26 6.13 8.19 -12.12
CA LYS A 26 5.65 6.85 -11.77
C LYS A 26 5.76 6.58 -10.26
N GLU A 27 6.88 6.95 -9.64
CA GLU A 27 7.19 6.63 -8.24
C GLU A 27 6.14 7.22 -7.28
N VAL A 28 5.71 8.46 -7.55
CA VAL A 28 4.70 9.13 -6.74
C VAL A 28 3.32 8.48 -6.97
N VAL A 29 2.98 8.14 -8.21
CA VAL A 29 1.69 7.50 -8.52
C VAL A 29 1.60 6.10 -7.94
N ASP A 30 2.66 5.31 -8.08
CA ASP A 30 2.74 3.98 -7.47
C ASP A 30 2.64 4.09 -5.95
N LEU A 31 3.25 5.10 -5.31
CA LEU A 31 3.06 5.35 -3.88
C LEU A 31 1.59 5.65 -3.55
N LEU A 32 0.93 6.55 -4.30
CA LEU A 32 -0.49 6.89 -4.10
C LEU A 32 -1.39 5.66 -4.24
N PHE A 33 -1.14 4.80 -5.23
CA PHE A 33 -1.91 3.57 -5.41
C PHE A 33 -1.62 2.55 -4.31
N ASN A 34 -0.39 2.47 -3.80
CA ASN A 34 -0.05 1.62 -2.67
C ASN A 34 -0.75 2.04 -1.36
N LEU A 35 -1.18 3.30 -1.21
CA LEU A 35 -1.99 3.71 -0.06
C LEU A 35 -3.28 2.87 0.06
N LEU A 36 -3.84 2.42 -1.06
CA LEU A 36 -5.04 1.58 -1.09
C LEU A 36 -4.79 0.15 -0.59
N SER A 37 -3.53 -0.29 -0.56
CA SER A 37 -3.13 -1.61 -0.07
C SER A 37 -2.79 -1.62 1.43
N LEU A 38 -2.80 -0.46 2.09
CA LEU A 38 -2.52 -0.37 3.52
C LEU A 38 -3.71 -0.92 4.33
N PRO A 39 -3.48 -1.91 5.22
CA PRO A 39 -4.49 -2.31 6.17
C PRO A 39 -4.90 -1.13 7.04
N LEU A 40 -6.19 -1.06 7.38
CA LEU A 40 -6.72 0.07 8.14
C LEU A 40 -6.05 0.26 9.51
N GLY A 41 -5.70 -0.84 10.20
CA GLY A 41 -4.92 -0.79 11.44
C GLY A 41 -3.57 -0.09 11.28
N THR A 42 -2.90 -0.31 10.14
CA THR A 42 -1.65 0.38 9.79
C THR A 42 -1.89 1.86 9.52
N VAL A 43 -2.95 2.22 8.80
CA VAL A 43 -3.31 3.62 8.54
C VAL A 43 -3.56 4.37 9.86
N ILE A 44 -4.35 3.79 10.77
CA ILE A 44 -4.64 4.36 12.09
C ILE A 44 -3.34 4.54 12.90
N ARG A 45 -2.47 3.52 12.89
CA ARG A 45 -1.15 3.54 13.55
C ARG A 45 -0.25 4.64 12.99
N LEU A 46 -0.15 4.76 11.66
CA LEU A 46 0.71 5.73 10.98
C LEU A 46 0.25 7.18 11.21
N LEU A 47 -1.05 7.41 11.15
CA LEU A 47 -1.61 8.74 11.37
C LEU A 47 -1.54 9.18 12.83
N SER A 48 -1.17 8.31 13.79
CA SER A 48 -1.17 8.56 15.23
C SER A 48 -2.57 8.85 15.80
N LYS A 49 -2.86 8.33 17.00
CA LYS A 49 -4.19 8.40 17.66
C LYS A 49 -4.77 9.82 17.74
N LYS A 50 -3.92 10.81 18.01
CA LYS A 50 -4.34 12.21 18.23
C LYS A 50 -4.71 12.97 16.96
N GLU A 51 -4.22 12.50 15.81
CA GLU A 51 -4.43 13.20 14.54
C GLU A 51 -5.47 12.53 13.65
N MET A 52 -5.87 11.30 13.96
CA MET A 52 -6.93 10.64 13.23
C MET A 52 -8.29 11.23 13.57
N VAL A 53 -9.14 11.39 12.57
CA VAL A 53 -10.47 11.96 12.70
C VAL A 53 -11.52 10.84 12.59
N GLY A 54 -12.51 10.87 13.49
CA GLY A 54 -13.62 9.93 13.52
C GLY A 54 -13.52 8.85 14.60
N CYS A 55 -14.46 7.90 14.59
CA CYS A 55 -14.58 6.86 15.62
C CYS A 55 -13.63 5.66 15.44
N LEU A 56 -12.90 5.59 14.32
CA LEU A 56 -11.93 4.51 14.07
C LEU A 56 -10.74 4.57 15.03
N ALA A 57 -10.35 5.76 15.50
CA ALA A 57 -9.34 5.91 16.55
C ALA A 57 -9.81 5.23 17.84
N ASN A 58 -11.05 5.47 18.25
CA ASN A 58 -11.64 4.84 19.44
C ASN A 58 -11.69 3.31 19.32
N LEU A 59 -11.96 2.79 18.12
CA LEU A 59 -11.96 1.34 17.87
C LEU A 59 -10.56 0.74 18.00
N TYR A 60 -9.54 1.44 17.50
CA TYR A 60 -8.14 1.02 17.65
C TYR A 60 -7.71 1.03 19.13
N GLU A 61 -8.02 2.11 19.85
CA GLU A 61 -7.77 2.23 21.29
C GLU A 61 -8.49 1.14 22.09
N SER A 62 -9.72 0.80 21.70
CA SER A 62 -10.47 -0.28 22.35
C SER A 62 -9.73 -1.62 22.28
N ILE A 63 -9.05 -1.93 21.16
CA ILE A 63 -8.28 -3.19 21.01
C ILE A 63 -7.00 -3.14 21.87
N GLU A 64 -6.34 -1.99 21.95
CA GLU A 64 -5.16 -1.81 22.80
C GLU A 64 -5.52 -2.00 24.28
N ASP A 65 -6.59 -1.37 24.74
CA ASP A 65 -7.00 -1.35 26.15
C ASP A 65 -7.68 -2.65 26.61
N LEU A 66 -8.30 -3.41 25.69
CA LEU A 66 -9.03 -4.65 26.01
C LEU A 66 -8.12 -5.69 26.67
N ASN A 67 -8.42 -6.18 27.88
CA ASN A 67 -7.57 -7.18 28.53
C ASN A 67 -7.42 -8.47 27.69
N GLU A 68 -6.23 -9.08 27.67
CA GLU A 68 -5.95 -10.33 26.96
C GLU A 68 -6.88 -11.49 27.36
N THR A 69 -7.44 -11.46 28.58
CA THR A 69 -8.43 -12.46 29.02
C THR A 69 -9.71 -12.48 28.18
N TYR A 70 -10.03 -11.38 27.50
CA TYR A 70 -11.17 -11.28 26.59
C TYR A 70 -10.84 -11.66 25.15
N ILE A 71 -9.56 -11.95 24.86
CA ILE A 71 -9.07 -12.33 23.54
C ILE A 71 -8.99 -13.85 23.47
N GLN A 72 -9.34 -14.41 22.32
CA GLN A 72 -9.26 -15.85 22.11
C GLN A 72 -7.82 -16.34 22.28
N PRO A 73 -7.57 -17.49 22.93
CA PRO A 73 -6.22 -17.94 23.31
C PRO A 73 -5.20 -18.04 22.17
N ASN A 74 -5.66 -18.17 20.92
CA ASN A 74 -4.83 -18.31 19.73
C ASN A 74 -4.75 -17.00 18.91
N GLN A 75 -5.11 -15.86 19.48
CA GLN A 75 -5.11 -14.56 18.81
C GLN A 75 -4.19 -13.58 19.53
N GLN A 76 -3.42 -12.81 18.77
CA GLN A 76 -2.57 -11.75 19.29
C GLN A 76 -3.12 -10.39 18.84
N LYS A 77 -3.16 -9.43 19.77
CA LYS A 77 -3.58 -8.05 19.48
C LYS A 77 -2.73 -7.40 18.39
N ASP A 78 -1.42 -7.64 18.44
CA ASP A 78 -0.48 -7.06 17.50
C ASP A 78 -0.81 -7.44 16.05
N SER A 79 -1.42 -8.60 15.79
CA SER A 79 -1.86 -8.99 14.44
C SER A 79 -2.91 -8.03 13.85
N LEU A 80 -3.71 -7.37 14.70
CA LEU A 80 -4.73 -6.39 14.29
C LEU A 80 -4.19 -4.96 14.32
N LEU A 81 -3.36 -4.63 15.32
CA LEU A 81 -2.81 -3.29 15.53
C LEU A 81 -1.64 -2.99 14.59
N LYS A 82 -0.92 -4.03 14.18
CA LYS A 82 0.29 -4.01 13.36
C LYS A 82 0.20 -5.11 12.29
N PRO A 83 -0.81 -5.08 11.43
CA PRO A 83 -0.99 -6.14 10.44
C PRO A 83 0.21 -6.16 9.49
N VAL A 84 0.74 -7.36 9.29
CA VAL A 84 1.84 -7.61 8.38
C VAL A 84 1.37 -7.38 6.96
N LEU A 85 2.10 -6.54 6.22
CA LEU A 85 1.77 -6.27 4.83
C LEU A 85 2.10 -7.50 3.97
N PRO A 86 1.19 -7.95 3.09
CA PRO A 86 1.55 -8.91 2.06
C PRO A 86 2.57 -8.24 1.13
N ILE A 87 3.79 -8.78 1.09
CA ILE A 87 4.92 -8.21 0.35
C ILE A 87 4.62 -8.04 -1.14
N SER A 88 4.80 -6.79 -1.60
CA SER A 88 5.42 -6.33 -2.86
C SER A 88 4.94 -6.89 -4.19
N VAL A 89 4.08 -6.11 -4.86
CA VAL A 89 4.17 -5.93 -6.32
C VAL A 89 5.28 -4.90 -6.59
N GLY A 90 6.53 -5.37 -6.67
CA GLY A 90 7.70 -4.56 -7.03
C GLY A 90 8.31 -3.72 -5.89
N PRO A 91 9.58 -3.30 -6.03
CA PRO A 91 10.30 -2.50 -5.03
C PRO A 91 9.80 -1.07 -5.06
N VAL A 92 8.53 -0.85 -4.71
CA VAL A 92 8.03 0.49 -4.43
C VAL A 92 8.32 0.74 -2.95
N PRO A 93 9.20 1.69 -2.62
CA PRO A 93 9.48 2.00 -1.25
C PRO A 93 8.23 2.67 -0.67
N LEU A 94 7.43 1.91 0.05
CA LEU A 94 6.54 2.46 1.06
C LEU A 94 7.45 2.96 2.19
N PHE A 95 8.09 4.13 2.00
CA PHE A 95 8.90 4.79 3.05
C PHE A 95 8.12 4.97 4.36
N LEU A 96 6.79 4.92 4.29
CA LEU A 96 5.87 4.95 5.42
C LEU A 96 6.03 3.75 6.36
N LEU A 97 6.61 2.64 5.91
CA LEU A 97 6.63 1.37 6.61
C LEU A 97 8.06 0.84 6.64
N ASN A 98 8.73 1.04 7.77
CA ASN A 98 10.03 0.43 8.10
C ASN A 98 9.91 -1.08 8.41
N ASP A 99 8.80 -1.70 8.04
CA ASP A 99 8.56 -3.11 8.34
C ASP A 99 9.31 -3.95 7.30
N GLU A 100 10.24 -4.78 7.77
CA GLU A 100 10.92 -5.76 6.91
C GLU A 100 9.88 -6.59 6.16
N PRO A 101 10.13 -6.95 4.89
CA PRO A 101 9.24 -7.83 4.16
C PRO A 101 9.11 -9.13 4.96
N ALA A 102 7.95 -9.35 5.57
CA ALA A 102 7.67 -10.58 6.29
C ALA A 102 7.64 -11.75 5.31
N THR A 103 8.78 -12.43 5.16
CA THR A 103 8.92 -13.61 4.31
C THR A 103 7.83 -14.60 4.71
N LYS A 104 6.84 -14.77 3.83
CA LYS A 104 5.73 -15.69 4.08
C LYS A 104 6.25 -17.11 3.89
N PHE A 105 6.48 -17.79 5.00
CA PHE A 105 6.84 -19.21 4.99
C PHE A 105 5.59 -20.04 4.80
N PHE A 106 5.67 -21.00 3.89
CA PHE A 106 4.65 -22.02 3.74
C PHE A 106 5.19 -23.31 4.34
N TYR A 107 4.36 -24.02 5.07
CA TYR A 107 4.72 -25.25 5.76
C TYR A 107 3.93 -26.43 5.22
N ARG A 108 4.55 -27.60 5.28
CA ARG A 108 3.97 -28.89 4.92
C ARG A 108 4.36 -29.97 5.93
N CYS A 109 3.77 -31.15 5.78
CA CYS A 109 4.20 -32.33 6.53
C CYS A 109 5.63 -32.74 6.17
N ALA A 110 6.45 -33.05 7.17
CA ALA A 110 7.83 -33.50 6.99
C ALA A 110 7.93 -34.86 6.31
N ARG A 111 6.97 -35.74 6.58
CA ARG A 111 6.83 -37.05 5.93
C ARG A 111 5.56 -36.99 5.09
N GLY A 112 5.61 -37.50 3.85
CA GLY A 112 4.43 -37.56 2.99
C GLY A 112 3.30 -38.31 3.72
N CYS A 113 2.09 -37.74 3.75
CA CYS A 113 0.93 -38.45 4.31
C CYS A 113 0.48 -39.50 3.26
N SER A 114 1.11 -40.68 3.24
CA SER A 114 0.56 -41.86 2.57
C SER A 114 0.21 -42.90 3.61
N GLN A 115 -1.04 -43.38 3.62
CA GLN A 115 -1.42 -44.50 4.47
C GLN A 115 -0.77 -45.83 4.04
N ASN A 116 -0.04 -45.87 2.93
CA ASN A 116 0.75 -47.06 2.55
C ASN A 116 2.05 -46.69 1.82
N SER A 117 3.12 -47.39 2.21
CA SER A 117 4.48 -47.42 1.61
C SER A 117 5.40 -46.21 1.86
N GLY A 118 6.27 -46.33 2.87
CA GLY A 118 7.71 -46.51 2.67
C GLY A 118 8.53 -45.62 1.72
N MET A 119 8.06 -44.45 1.25
CA MET A 119 8.87 -43.55 0.43
C MET A 119 9.18 -42.19 1.10
N PRO A 120 10.42 -41.68 1.04
CA PRO A 120 10.85 -40.46 1.74
C PRO A 120 10.42 -39.15 1.07
N PHE A 121 9.68 -39.19 -0.04
CA PHE A 121 9.49 -38.03 -0.92
C PHE A 121 8.04 -37.56 -0.98
N GLY A 122 7.66 -36.74 0.01
CA GLY A 122 6.58 -35.74 -0.10
C GLY A 122 5.14 -36.23 -0.29
N CYS A 123 4.19 -35.33 -0.04
CA CYS A 123 2.79 -35.49 -0.42
C CYS A 123 2.64 -35.32 -1.95
N THR A 124 3.16 -36.25 -2.73
CA THR A 124 2.91 -36.33 -4.17
C THR A 124 2.84 -37.80 -4.56
N SER A 125 1.81 -38.50 -4.08
CA SER A 125 1.46 -39.78 -4.69
C SER A 125 0.91 -39.49 -6.07
N ALA A 126 1.46 -40.16 -7.08
CA ALA A 126 0.92 -40.16 -8.43
C ALA A 126 -0.56 -40.57 -8.38
N GLY A 127 -1.45 -39.58 -8.53
CA GLY A 127 -2.90 -39.73 -8.40
C GLY A 127 -3.50 -38.65 -7.50
N ASN A 128 -3.93 -37.53 -8.10
CA ASN A 128 -4.89 -36.53 -7.60
C ASN A 128 -5.22 -36.54 -6.08
N VAL A 129 -4.24 -36.24 -5.23
CA VAL A 129 -4.51 -35.81 -3.85
C VAL A 129 -3.74 -34.52 -3.61
N SER A 130 -4.48 -33.43 -3.50
CA SER A 130 -4.00 -32.09 -3.17
C SER A 130 -3.23 -32.13 -1.85
N GLY A 131 -1.95 -31.76 -1.88
CA GLY A 131 -1.17 -31.54 -0.66
C GLY A 131 -1.71 -30.33 0.11
N TYR A 132 -1.92 -30.47 1.42
CA TYR A 132 -2.25 -29.34 2.28
C TYR A 132 -1.00 -28.50 2.53
N VAL A 133 -1.18 -27.18 2.52
CA VAL A 133 -0.16 -26.17 2.85
C VAL A 133 -0.75 -25.25 3.90
N SER A 134 0.08 -24.80 4.84
CA SER A 134 -0.30 -23.82 5.87
C SER A 134 0.76 -22.74 5.99
N ASP A 135 0.39 -21.54 6.42
CA ASP A 135 1.32 -20.48 6.82
C ASP A 135 1.66 -20.52 8.33
N ASP A 136 1.13 -21.50 9.07
CA ASP A 136 1.41 -21.73 10.49
C ASP A 136 2.13 -23.08 10.70
N PRO A 137 3.35 -23.10 11.29
CA PRO A 137 4.10 -24.34 11.55
C PRO A 137 3.41 -25.28 12.57
N SER A 138 2.42 -24.78 13.31
CA SER A 138 1.65 -25.52 14.30
C SER A 138 0.39 -26.16 13.71
N ALA A 139 0.02 -25.82 12.47
CA ALA A 139 -1.17 -26.35 11.82
C ALA A 139 -1.12 -27.88 11.69
N VAL A 140 -2.25 -28.51 11.98
CA VAL A 140 -2.39 -29.96 11.94
C VAL A 140 -2.94 -30.39 10.58
N CYS A 141 -2.22 -31.27 9.90
CA CYS A 141 -2.65 -31.79 8.62
C CYS A 141 -3.91 -32.67 8.78
N PRO A 142 -4.99 -32.41 8.04
CA PRO A 142 -6.24 -33.17 8.18
C PRO A 142 -6.12 -34.63 7.73
N ASN A 143 -5.09 -34.99 6.96
CA ASN A 143 -4.91 -36.34 6.44
C ASN A 143 -4.11 -37.27 7.39
N CYS A 144 -3.05 -36.75 8.03
CA CYS A 144 -2.20 -37.58 8.90
C CYS A 144 -2.11 -37.09 10.35
N SER A 145 -2.86 -36.05 10.71
CA SER A 145 -2.92 -35.47 12.07
C SER A 145 -1.56 -35.05 12.65
N GLN A 146 -0.55 -34.91 11.79
CA GLN A 146 0.78 -34.43 12.15
C GLN A 146 0.87 -32.91 11.96
N LYS A 147 1.73 -32.27 12.76
CA LYS A 147 2.05 -30.84 12.60
C LYS A 147 2.79 -30.61 11.27
N MET A 148 2.42 -29.53 10.59
CA MET A 148 3.03 -29.10 9.34
C MET A 148 4.22 -28.20 9.66
N SER A 149 5.40 -28.76 9.90
CA SER A 149 6.58 -27.98 10.33
C SER A 149 7.68 -27.83 9.26
N SER A 150 7.52 -28.46 8.09
CA SER A 150 8.55 -28.41 7.04
C SER A 150 8.34 -27.22 6.13
N VAL A 151 9.32 -26.31 6.11
CA VAL A 151 9.32 -25.10 5.28
C VAL A 151 9.37 -25.46 3.80
N MET A 152 8.53 -24.80 3.01
CA MET A 152 8.55 -24.78 1.56
C MET A 152 9.14 -23.45 1.07
N THR A 153 9.88 -23.52 -0.04
CA THR A 153 10.35 -22.33 -0.75
C THR A 153 9.25 -21.85 -1.68
N TYR A 154 8.73 -20.65 -1.45
CA TYR A 154 7.83 -19.99 -2.39
C TYR A 154 8.62 -19.53 -3.61
N VAL A 155 8.18 -19.94 -4.80
CA VAL A 155 8.68 -19.41 -6.07
C VAL A 155 7.62 -18.44 -6.58
N ALA A 156 7.96 -17.15 -6.59
CA ALA A 156 7.08 -16.14 -7.16
C ALA A 156 6.80 -16.43 -8.64
N PRO A 157 5.63 -16.04 -9.17
CA PRO A 157 5.34 -16.15 -10.59
C PRO A 157 6.48 -15.50 -11.41
N PRO A 158 6.83 -16.06 -12.58
CA PRO A 158 7.80 -15.42 -13.45
C PRO A 158 7.29 -14.01 -13.77
N VAL A 159 8.11 -12.99 -13.45
CA VAL A 159 7.87 -11.62 -13.90
C VAL A 159 7.76 -11.70 -15.41
N ALA A 160 6.61 -11.30 -15.97
CA ALA A 160 6.39 -11.36 -17.40
C ALA A 160 7.39 -10.41 -18.07
N ASN A 161 8.52 -10.95 -18.53
CA ASN A 161 9.47 -10.27 -19.41
C ASN A 161 8.76 -10.01 -20.76
N LYS A 162 7.89 -8.99 -20.80
CA LYS A 162 7.61 -8.26 -22.03
C LYS A 162 8.78 -7.30 -22.19
N GLY A 163 9.41 -7.31 -23.36
CA GLY A 163 10.72 -6.69 -23.64
C GLY A 163 10.76 -5.15 -23.61
N SER A 164 10.16 -4.51 -22.62
CA SER A 164 10.49 -3.16 -22.20
C SER A 164 11.28 -3.24 -20.90
N VAL A 165 12.07 -2.20 -20.64
CA VAL A 165 12.68 -1.92 -19.34
C VAL A 165 11.55 -1.57 -18.35
N ASP A 166 10.65 -2.51 -18.09
CA ASP A 166 9.55 -2.35 -17.15
C ASP A 166 10.15 -2.50 -15.76
N GLU A 167 10.65 -1.37 -15.26
CA GLU A 167 10.80 -1.14 -13.83
C GLU A 167 9.49 -1.57 -13.16
N GLY A 168 9.54 -2.48 -12.19
CA GLY A 168 8.34 -2.96 -11.49
C GLY A 168 7.52 -1.81 -10.87
N GLY A 169 6.22 -2.02 -10.63
CA GLY A 169 5.30 -0.97 -10.18
C GLY A 169 3.89 -1.16 -10.77
N PHE A 170 2.97 -0.23 -10.52
CA PHE A 170 1.61 -0.28 -11.07
C PHE A 170 1.50 0.45 -12.40
N VAL A 171 2.23 1.54 -12.56
CA VAL A 171 2.14 2.42 -13.74
C VAL A 171 3.44 2.45 -14.56
N LYS A 172 3.37 2.94 -15.80
CA LYS A 172 4.50 2.92 -16.74
C LYS A 172 5.45 4.08 -16.46
N GLY A 173 6.75 3.79 -16.35
CA GLY A 173 7.78 4.79 -16.01
C GLY A 173 7.98 5.88 -17.06
N VAL A 174 7.78 5.54 -18.34
CA VAL A 174 7.94 6.47 -19.47
C VAL A 174 6.78 7.45 -19.64
N VAL A 175 5.80 7.43 -18.76
CA VAL A 175 4.59 8.27 -18.82
C VAL A 175 4.56 9.21 -17.61
N THR A 176 4.29 10.48 -17.86
CA THR A 176 3.99 11.44 -16.81
C THR A 176 2.50 11.42 -16.49
N TYR A 177 2.16 11.56 -15.22
CA TYR A 177 0.79 11.51 -14.74
C TYR A 177 0.34 12.86 -14.18
N MET A 178 -0.94 13.14 -14.39
CA MET A 178 -1.66 14.24 -13.78
C MET A 178 -2.38 13.71 -12.54
N VAL A 179 -2.10 14.31 -11.38
CA VAL A 179 -2.79 14.05 -10.10
C VAL A 179 -3.62 15.28 -9.76
N MET A 180 -4.94 15.14 -9.75
CA MET A 180 -5.85 16.23 -9.42
C MET A 180 -5.85 16.54 -7.91
N ASP A 181 -6.42 17.68 -7.54
CA ASP A 181 -6.56 18.10 -6.14
C ASP A 181 -7.32 17.08 -5.26
N ASP A 182 -8.26 16.34 -5.84
CA ASP A 182 -9.01 15.23 -5.22
C ASP A 182 -8.31 13.87 -5.38
N LEU A 183 -7.03 13.86 -5.72
CA LEU A 183 -6.18 12.70 -5.99
C LEU A 183 -6.61 11.82 -7.17
N VAL A 184 -7.49 12.30 -8.05
CA VAL A 184 -7.78 11.59 -9.30
C VAL A 184 -6.52 11.58 -10.19
N VAL A 185 -6.05 10.37 -10.53
CA VAL A 185 -4.86 10.18 -11.38
C VAL A 185 -5.25 9.88 -12.82
N LYS A 186 -4.62 10.58 -13.77
CA LYS A 186 -4.78 10.37 -15.22
C LYS A 186 -3.43 10.46 -15.93
N PRO A 187 -3.24 9.81 -17.09
CA PRO A 187 -2.08 10.09 -17.94
C PRO A 187 -2.07 11.58 -18.34
N MET A 188 -0.90 12.21 -18.29
CA MET A 188 -0.78 13.60 -18.69
C MET A 188 -0.82 13.72 -20.21
N SER A 189 -1.61 14.66 -20.69
CA SER A 189 -1.71 15.02 -22.11
C SER A 189 -1.82 16.53 -22.20
N THR A 190 -1.06 17.16 -23.08
CA THR A 190 -1.10 18.61 -23.27
C THR A 190 -2.51 19.08 -23.63
N ILE A 191 -3.20 18.36 -24.51
CA ILE A 191 -4.57 18.68 -24.94
C ILE A 191 -5.55 18.52 -23.77
N SER A 192 -5.43 17.45 -22.98
CA SER A 192 -6.27 17.25 -21.79
C SER A 192 -6.00 18.30 -20.72
N SER A 193 -4.75 18.73 -20.55
CA SER A 193 -4.35 19.77 -19.59
C SER A 193 -4.96 21.13 -19.96
N ILE A 194 -4.91 21.52 -21.23
CA ILE A 194 -5.56 22.75 -21.73
C ILE A 194 -7.08 22.67 -21.53
N THR A 195 -7.69 21.52 -21.86
CA THR A 195 -9.13 21.30 -21.64
C THR A 195 -9.49 21.39 -20.16
N MET A 196 -8.60 20.94 -19.27
CA MET A 196 -8.74 21.04 -17.83
C MET A 196 -8.75 22.49 -17.35
N LEU A 197 -7.87 23.33 -17.87
CA LEU A 197 -7.82 24.77 -17.54
C LEU A 197 -9.13 25.47 -17.91
N ASN A 198 -9.70 25.16 -19.08
CA ASN A 198 -11.01 25.65 -19.47
C ASN A 198 -12.11 25.16 -18.52
N LYS A 199 -12.07 23.88 -18.11
CA LYS A 199 -13.04 23.31 -17.16
C LYS A 199 -12.98 23.99 -15.78
N PHE A 200 -11.80 24.44 -15.36
CA PHE A 200 -11.62 25.20 -14.13
C PHE A 200 -11.91 26.70 -14.28
N ASN A 201 -12.42 27.15 -15.43
CA ASN A 201 -12.73 28.55 -15.74
C ASN A 201 -11.52 29.49 -15.59
N VAL A 202 -10.30 29.00 -15.87
CA VAL A 202 -9.10 29.83 -15.85
C VAL A 202 -9.14 30.78 -17.06
N LYS A 203 -9.40 32.07 -16.80
CA LYS A 203 -9.50 33.10 -17.85
C LYS A 203 -8.16 33.71 -18.23
N GLU A 204 -7.23 33.76 -17.28
CA GLU A 204 -5.92 34.38 -17.43
C GLU A 204 -4.84 33.39 -17.01
N ILE A 205 -4.05 32.93 -17.98
CA ILE A 205 -2.94 31.99 -17.73
C ILE A 205 -1.86 32.65 -16.84
N GLY A 206 -1.73 33.99 -16.89
CA GLY A 206 -0.79 34.73 -16.03
C GLY A 206 -1.09 34.62 -14.53
N ALA A 207 -2.30 34.20 -14.15
CA ALA A 207 -2.67 33.94 -12.76
C ALA A 207 -2.24 32.55 -12.28
N LEU A 208 -1.73 31.69 -13.16
CA LEU A 208 -1.24 30.36 -12.80
C LEU A 208 0.19 30.43 -12.27
N GLU A 209 0.50 29.59 -11.30
CA GLU A 209 1.83 29.36 -10.76
C GLU A 209 2.25 27.92 -10.96
N GLU A 210 3.47 27.72 -11.41
CA GLU A 210 4.13 26.43 -11.31
C GLU A 210 4.99 26.41 -10.05
N LYS A 211 4.79 25.39 -9.19
CA LYS A 211 5.56 25.23 -7.96
C LYS A 211 6.02 23.79 -7.80
N VAL A 212 7.33 23.59 -7.78
CA VAL A 212 7.91 22.28 -7.45
C VAL A 212 7.95 22.14 -5.94
N VAL A 213 7.41 21.03 -5.44
CA VAL A 213 7.42 20.67 -4.03
C VAL A 213 8.11 19.34 -3.84
N ASP A 214 8.86 19.24 -2.75
CA ASP A 214 9.38 17.97 -2.28
C ASP A 214 8.24 17.14 -1.70
N PHE A 215 8.29 15.84 -1.95
CA PHE A 215 7.31 14.87 -1.48
C PHE A 215 8.02 13.75 -0.73
N GLY A 216 8.03 13.88 0.60
CA GLY A 216 8.62 12.91 1.51
C GLY A 216 7.58 12.18 2.36
N MET A 217 8.08 11.52 3.39
CA MET A 217 7.26 10.75 4.33
C MET A 217 6.26 11.63 5.09
N ASP A 218 6.69 12.81 5.53
CA ASP A 218 5.85 13.76 6.27
C ASP A 218 4.72 14.31 5.38
N GLU A 219 5.01 14.65 4.12
CA GLU A 219 4.01 15.05 3.14
C GLU A 219 3.06 13.90 2.81
N GLY A 220 3.56 12.68 2.70
CA GLY A 220 2.76 11.48 2.49
C GLY A 220 1.76 11.22 3.61
N LEU A 221 2.16 11.39 4.88
CA LEU A 221 1.25 11.26 6.03
C LEU A 221 0.20 12.37 6.06
N LYS A 222 0.59 13.63 5.79
CA LYS A 222 -0.35 14.75 5.67
C LYS A 222 -1.36 14.52 4.55
N LEU A 223 -0.91 14.02 3.41
CA LEU A 223 -1.74 13.69 2.25
C LEU A 223 -2.70 12.55 2.56
N LEU A 224 -2.23 11.48 3.20
CA LEU A 224 -3.07 10.37 3.65
C LEU A 224 -4.17 10.85 4.61
N LYS A 225 -3.81 11.69 5.59
CA LYS A 225 -4.77 12.29 6.53
C LYS A 225 -5.82 13.16 5.82
N ALA A 226 -5.37 14.08 4.97
CA ALA A 226 -6.24 14.98 4.23
C ALA A 226 -7.20 14.21 3.31
N SER A 227 -6.78 13.06 2.76
CA SER A 227 -7.62 12.20 1.90
C SER A 227 -8.89 11.68 2.60
N PHE A 228 -8.87 11.50 3.92
CA PHE A 228 -10.06 11.09 4.68
C PHE A 228 -10.99 12.26 5.05
N GLN A 229 -10.52 13.50 4.92
CA GLN A 229 -11.18 14.68 5.47
C GLN A 229 -11.60 15.69 4.38
N SER A 230 -11.05 15.56 3.19
CA SER A 230 -11.05 16.61 2.19
C SER A 230 -11.19 16.08 0.77
N LYS A 231 -11.80 16.92 -0.09
CA LYS A 231 -11.81 16.75 -1.55
C LYS A 231 -10.76 17.62 -2.25
N THR A 232 -10.00 18.42 -1.50
CA THR A 232 -8.98 19.38 -1.97
C THR A 232 -7.64 19.07 -1.31
N VAL A 233 -7.20 17.83 -1.47
CA VAL A 233 -6.10 17.24 -0.72
C VAL A 233 -4.77 17.94 -1.01
N LEU A 234 -4.46 18.20 -2.27
CA LEU A 234 -3.19 18.86 -2.64
C LEU A 234 -3.15 20.31 -2.15
N SER A 235 -4.27 21.02 -2.28
CA SER A 235 -4.42 22.38 -1.78
C SER A 235 -4.26 22.44 -0.26
N ASP A 236 -4.90 21.54 0.48
CA ASP A 236 -4.83 21.52 1.94
C ASP A 236 -3.41 21.24 2.44
N VAL A 237 -2.68 20.31 1.78
CA VAL A 237 -1.33 19.90 2.18
C VAL A 237 -0.27 20.92 1.79
N PHE A 238 -0.31 21.44 0.55
CA PHE A 238 0.80 22.24 0.00
C PHE A 238 0.56 23.76 0.00
N LEU A 239 -0.70 24.21 0.13
CA LEU A 239 -1.05 25.63 0.25
C LEU A 239 -1.45 26.00 1.68
N GLY A 240 -1.62 25.02 2.57
CA GLY A 240 -1.88 25.26 4.00
C GLY A 240 -3.22 25.92 4.27
N ILE A 241 -4.25 25.57 3.49
CA ILE A 241 -5.62 26.10 3.68
C ILE A 241 -6.16 25.57 5.01
N LYS A 242 -6.12 26.41 6.06
CA LYS A 242 -6.78 26.12 7.33
C LYS A 242 -8.29 26.27 7.13
N ARG A 243 -9.02 25.17 7.26
CA ARG A 243 -10.49 25.22 7.35
C ARG A 243 -10.86 25.84 8.70
N ALA A 244 -11.71 26.85 8.65
CA ALA A 244 -12.36 27.45 9.81
C ALA A 244 -13.39 26.48 10.41
#